data_AF-A0A6A5XL17-F1
#
_entry.id   AF-A0A6A5XL17-F1
#
_cell.length_a   1.000
_cell.length_b   1.000
_cell.length_c   1.000
_cell.angle_alpha   90.00
_cell.angle_beta   90.00
_cell.angle_gamma   90.00
#
_symmetry.space_group_name_H-M   'P 1'
#
loop_
_entity.id
_entity.type
_entity.pdbx_description
1 polymer ?
#
loop_
_entity_poly.entity_id
_entity_poly.type
_entity_poly.pdbx_seq_one_letter_code
_entity_poly.pdbx_strand_id
1 'polypeptide(L)'
;MTEPRMRLRHKGQQFPSTDLEAFLIAFGDDDQPLTETVKCLDEIVTDYIIETCHEAASVAHHARRAKIKLDDFKFMLRRDTAKLGRVSEMLETDKELKRKRKAFDTDEGTV
;
A
#
# COMPACT_ATOMS: atom_id res chain seq x y z
N MET A 1 -10.93 24.65 10.13
CA MET A 1 -10.65 23.23 10.39
C MET A 1 -11.70 22.44 9.63
N THR A 2 -11.30 21.70 8.62
CA THR A 2 -12.22 20.84 7.86
C THR A 2 -11.85 19.42 8.24
N GLU A 3 -12.67 18.78 9.07
CA GLU A 3 -12.49 17.36 9.39
C GLU A 3 -12.46 16.53 8.10
N PRO A 4 -11.67 15.44 8.03
CA PRO A 4 -11.71 14.52 6.91
C PRO A 4 -13.14 14.00 6.77
N ARG A 5 -13.89 14.50 5.78
CA ARG A 5 -15.24 14.01 5.52
C ARG A 5 -15.13 12.58 5.04
N MET A 6 -15.76 11.66 5.77
CA MET A 6 -15.91 10.28 5.34
C MET A 6 -16.58 10.27 3.96
N ARG A 7 -15.83 9.85 2.93
CA ARG A 7 -16.38 9.67 1.60
C ARG A 7 -17.28 8.43 1.63
N LEU A 8 -18.39 8.48 0.90
CA LEU A 8 -19.32 7.36 0.81
C LEU A 8 -18.55 6.15 0.28
N ARG A 9 -18.53 5.05 1.06
CA ARG A 9 -17.92 3.79 0.65
C ARG A 9 -18.55 3.36 -0.67
N HIS A 10 -17.72 3.05 -1.67
CA HIS A 10 -18.23 2.40 -2.86
C HIS A 10 -18.80 1.05 -2.43
N LYS A 11 -20.06 0.77 -2.77
CA LYS A 11 -20.69 -0.49 -2.42
C LYS A 11 -20.35 -1.53 -3.47
N GLY A 12 -20.02 -2.74 -3.03
CA GLY A 12 -19.66 -3.84 -3.91
C GLY A 12 -18.16 -4.08 -3.93
N GLN A 13 -17.73 -4.84 -4.93
CA GLN A 13 -16.35 -5.29 -5.06
C GLN A 13 -15.37 -4.14 -5.30
N GLN A 14 -14.28 -4.08 -4.55
CA GLN A 14 -13.23 -3.07 -4.71
C GLN A 14 -12.04 -3.58 -5.52
N PHE A 15 -11.63 -4.83 -5.29
CA PHE A 15 -10.50 -5.46 -5.98
C PHE A 15 -10.96 -6.63 -6.88
N PRO A 16 -10.27 -6.90 -8.02
CA PRO A 16 -10.56 -8.08 -8.84
C PRO A 16 -10.49 -9.37 -8.02
N SER A 17 -11.50 -10.25 -8.18
CA SER A 17 -11.53 -11.52 -7.42
C SER A 17 -10.30 -12.36 -7.66
N THR A 18 -9.78 -12.38 -8.89
CA THR A 18 -8.60 -13.16 -9.28
C THR A 18 -7.35 -12.79 -8.48
N ASP A 19 -7.21 -11.51 -8.13
CA ASP A 19 -6.05 -11.03 -7.36
C ASP A 19 -6.19 -11.45 -5.89
N LEU A 20 -7.41 -11.37 -5.35
CA LEU A 20 -7.73 -11.78 -3.99
C LEU A 20 -7.62 -13.30 -3.80
N GLU A 21 -8.10 -14.09 -4.77
CA GLU A 21 -7.94 -15.55 -4.81
C GLU A 21 -6.46 -15.93 -4.86
N ALA A 22 -5.66 -15.25 -5.69
CA ALA A 22 -4.22 -15.49 -5.74
C ALA A 22 -3.52 -15.19 -4.40
N PHE A 23 -3.95 -14.17 -3.66
CA PHE A 23 -3.46 -13.94 -2.30
C PHE A 23 -3.82 -15.09 -1.36
N LEU A 24 -5.09 -15.53 -1.35
CA LEU A 24 -5.52 -16.64 -0.49
C LEU A 24 -4.69 -17.90 -0.75
N ILE A 25 -4.52 -18.29 -2.02
CA ILE A 25 -3.71 -19.44 -2.42
C ILE A 25 -2.24 -19.26 -2.00
N ALA A 26 -1.65 -18.08 -2.24
CA ALA A 26 -0.26 -17.80 -1.87
C ALA A 26 0.00 -17.88 -0.35
N PHE A 27 -1.04 -17.69 0.47
CA PHE A 27 -0.98 -17.82 1.93
C PHE A 27 -1.53 -19.16 2.45
N GLY A 28 -1.80 -20.12 1.57
CA GLY A 28 -2.08 -21.52 1.91
C GLY A 28 -3.56 -21.89 2.02
N ASP A 29 -4.46 -21.09 1.45
CA ASP A 29 -5.87 -21.48 1.25
C ASP A 29 -6.01 -22.51 0.10
N ASP A 30 -7.24 -22.99 -0.13
CA ASP A 30 -7.59 -23.93 -1.20
C ASP A 30 -7.39 -23.33 -2.61
N ASP A 31 -7.15 -24.17 -3.62
CA ASP A 31 -7.04 -23.77 -5.04
C ASP A 31 -8.35 -23.14 -5.58
N GLN A 32 -9.48 -23.42 -4.93
CA GLN A 32 -10.79 -22.82 -5.19
C GLN A 32 -11.36 -22.20 -3.90
N PRO A 33 -10.88 -21.01 -3.50
CA PRO A 33 -11.37 -20.34 -2.30
C PRO A 33 -12.87 -20.04 -2.38
N LEU A 34 -13.56 -20.12 -1.24
CA LEU A 34 -14.98 -19.79 -1.17
C LEU A 34 -15.23 -18.33 -1.57
N THR A 35 -16.30 -18.09 -2.33
CA THR A 35 -16.67 -16.74 -2.77
C THR A 35 -16.91 -15.79 -1.58
N GLU A 36 -17.44 -16.31 -0.48
CA GLU A 36 -17.63 -15.57 0.78
C GLU A 36 -16.30 -15.16 1.40
N THR A 37 -15.28 -16.01 1.35
CA THR A 37 -13.92 -15.70 1.84
C THR A 37 -13.30 -14.59 1.01
N VAL A 38 -13.42 -14.67 -0.33
CA VAL A 38 -12.92 -13.63 -1.24
C VAL A 38 -13.60 -12.27 -0.96
N LYS A 39 -14.93 -12.26 -0.77
CA LYS A 39 -15.66 -11.03 -0.40
C LYS A 39 -15.24 -10.47 0.95
N CYS A 40 -15.05 -11.34 1.95
CA CYS A 40 -14.58 -10.93 3.26
C CYS A 40 -13.18 -10.32 3.19
N LEU A 41 -12.27 -10.92 2.40
CA LEU A 41 -10.94 -10.38 2.17
C LEU A 41 -10.99 -9.00 1.49
N ASP A 42 -11.85 -8.82 0.49
CA ASP A 42 -12.06 -7.53 -0.18
C ASP A 42 -12.45 -6.42 0.81
N GLU A 43 -13.38 -6.72 1.71
CA GLU A 43 -13.80 -5.81 2.78
C GLU A 43 -12.67 -5.49 3.75
N ILE A 44 -11.96 -6.52 4.25
CA ILE A 44 -10.84 -6.37 5.19
C ILE A 44 -9.70 -5.53 4.59
N VAL A 45 -9.31 -5.81 3.35
CA VAL A 45 -8.21 -5.09 2.67
C VAL A 45 -8.61 -3.64 2.42
N THR A 46 -9.85 -3.41 2.00
CA THR A 46 -10.39 -2.06 1.80
C THR A 46 -10.35 -1.26 3.10
N ASP A 47 -10.82 -1.83 4.19
CA ASP A 47 -10.80 -1.19 5.51
C ASP A 47 -9.37 -0.88 5.96
N TYR A 48 -8.47 -1.86 5.83
CA TYR A 48 -7.07 -1.69 6.18
C TYR A 48 -6.42 -0.52 5.45
N ILE A 49 -6.66 -0.38 4.13
CA ILE A 49 -6.10 0.71 3.33
C ILE A 49 -6.67 2.06 3.76
N ILE A 50 -7.98 2.14 4.00
CA ILE A 50 -8.64 3.39 4.40
C ILE A 50 -8.12 3.84 5.77
N GLU A 51 -8.08 2.94 6.75
CA GLU A 51 -7.60 3.23 8.10
C GLU A 51 -6.13 3.66 8.09
N THR A 52 -5.29 2.94 7.35
CA THR A 52 -3.87 3.29 7.12
C THR A 52 -3.74 4.70 6.53
N CYS A 53 -4.57 5.07 5.54
CA CYS A 53 -4.56 6.40 4.95
C CYS A 53 -5.00 7.49 5.93
N HIS A 54 -6.01 7.22 6.76
CA HIS A 54 -6.46 8.15 7.79
C HIS A 54 -5.39 8.38 8.87
N GLU A 55 -4.70 7.33 9.32
CA GLU A 55 -3.61 7.46 10.27
C GLU A 55 -2.44 8.26 9.68
N ALA A 56 -2.03 7.98 8.44
CA ALA A 56 -1.00 8.75 7.76
C ALA A 56 -1.43 10.22 7.55
N ALA A 57 -2.70 10.47 7.23
CA ALA A 57 -3.24 11.83 7.13
C ALA A 57 -3.21 12.57 8.47
N SER A 58 -3.50 11.88 9.58
CA SER A 58 -3.39 12.44 10.93
C SER A 58 -1.95 12.86 11.24
N VAL A 59 -0.95 12.03 10.88
CA VAL A 59 0.47 12.37 11.03
C VAL A 59 0.84 13.62 10.19
N ALA A 60 0.40 13.68 8.93
CA ALA A 60 0.64 14.84 8.07
C ALA A 60 0.00 16.11 8.64
N HIS A 61 -1.23 16.00 9.16
CA HIS A 61 -1.96 17.09 9.78
C HIS A 61 -1.28 17.60 11.06
N HIS A 62 -0.77 16.70 11.91
CA HIS A 62 0.05 17.08 13.07
C HIS A 62 1.29 17.88 12.67
N ALA A 63 1.89 17.57 11.53
CA ALA A 63 2.98 18.33 10.93
C ALA A 63 2.53 19.60 10.15
N ARG A 64 1.26 20.02 10.29
CA ARG A 64 0.62 21.15 9.59
C ARG A 64 0.72 21.07 8.07
N ARG A 65 0.73 19.87 7.51
CA ARG A 65 0.75 19.64 6.06
C ARG A 65 -0.59 19.13 5.58
N ALA A 66 -1.05 19.70 4.45
CA ALA A 66 -2.23 19.19 3.74
C ALA A 66 -1.89 17.96 2.86
N LYS A 67 -0.63 17.84 2.41
CA LYS A 67 -0.18 16.75 1.55
C LYS A 67 0.50 15.64 2.37
N ILE A 68 0.03 14.42 2.17
CA ILE A 68 0.60 13.20 2.73
C ILE A 68 1.87 12.82 1.96
N LYS A 69 2.90 12.38 2.67
CA LYS A 69 4.19 11.91 2.16
C LYS A 69 4.44 10.47 2.59
N LEU A 70 5.41 9.81 1.95
CA LEU A 70 5.82 8.44 2.34
C LEU A 70 6.27 8.32 3.80
N ASP A 71 6.90 9.37 4.33
CA ASP A 71 7.36 9.37 5.73
C ASP A 71 6.19 9.37 6.73
N ASP A 72 5.00 9.83 6.33
CA ASP A 72 3.80 9.76 7.17
C ASP A 72 3.35 8.30 7.36
N PHE A 73 3.42 7.49 6.30
CA PHE A 73 3.14 6.05 6.38
C PHE A 73 4.21 5.31 7.20
N LYS A 74 5.48 5.69 7.08
CA LYS A 74 6.55 5.12 7.92
C LYS A 74 6.32 5.43 9.40
N PHE A 75 5.95 6.67 9.73
CA PHE A 75 5.70 7.07 11.11
C PHE A 75 4.44 6.43 11.67
N MET A 76 3.40 6.24 10.85
CA MET A 76 2.23 5.47 11.23
C MET A 76 2.63 4.06 11.71
N LEU A 77 3.52 3.39 10.96
CA LEU A 77 4.04 2.05 11.29
C LEU A 77 5.06 2.00 12.43
N ARG A 78 5.35 3.10 13.15
CA ARG A 78 6.40 3.16 14.20
C ARG A 78 6.26 2.12 15.33
N ARG A 79 5.05 1.57 15.54
CA ARG A 79 4.76 0.56 16.56
C ARG A 79 4.85 -0.88 16.03
N ASP A 80 4.88 -1.06 14.70
CA ASP A 80 5.05 -2.34 14.03
C ASP A 80 6.40 -2.33 13.30
N THR A 81 7.45 -2.63 14.06
CA THR A 81 8.83 -2.59 13.58
C THR A 81 9.08 -3.56 12.43
N ALA A 82 8.35 -4.68 12.37
CA ALA A 82 8.45 -5.65 11.29
C ALA A 82 7.90 -5.09 9.97
N LYS A 83 6.68 -4.52 9.97
CA LYS A 83 6.13 -3.86 8.78
C LYS A 83 6.96 -2.66 8.37
N LEU A 84 7.41 -1.84 9.33
CA LEU A 84 8.26 -0.68 9.06
C LEU A 84 9.59 -1.08 8.41
N GLY A 85 10.21 -2.16 8.90
CA GLY A 85 11.43 -2.72 8.32
C GLY A 85 11.22 -3.14 6.86
N ARG A 86 10.18 -3.94 6.59
CA ARG A 86 9.84 -4.39 5.24
C ARG A 86 9.58 -3.22 4.27
N VAL A 87 8.81 -2.22 4.69
CA VAL A 87 8.53 -1.03 3.87
C VAL A 87 9.82 -0.25 3.59
N SER A 88 10.70 -0.12 4.58
CA SER A 88 11.96 0.60 4.43
C SER A 88 12.91 -0.09 3.45
N GLU A 89 13.04 -1.41 3.56
CA GLU A 89 13.82 -2.23 2.65
C GLU A 89 13.29 -2.15 1.21
N MET A 90 11.98 -2.35 1.03
CA MET A 90 11.33 -2.28 -0.29
C MET A 90 11.57 -0.94 -0.98
N LEU A 91 11.46 0.17 -0.24
CA LEU A 91 11.71 1.51 -0.77
C LEU A 91 13.18 1.73 -1.14
N GLU A 92 14.11 1.13 -0.41
CA GLU A 92 15.54 1.23 -0.72
C GLU A 92 15.89 0.41 -1.96
N THR A 93 15.37 -0.81 -2.05
CA THR A 93 15.51 -1.67 -3.23
C THR A 93 14.96 -1.00 -4.50
N ASP A 94 13.79 -0.35 -4.43
CA ASP A 94 13.24 0.41 -5.58
C ASP A 94 14.16 1.56 -6.02
N LYS A 95 14.74 2.31 -5.07
CA LYS A 95 15.73 3.36 -5.41
C LYS A 95 16.96 2.77 -6.07
N GLU A 96 17.47 1.65 -5.56
CA GLU A 96 18.64 0.98 -6.11
C GLU A 96 18.37 0.48 -7.55
N LEU A 97 17.21 -0.15 -7.77
CA LEU A 97 16.78 -0.60 -9.09
C LEU A 97 16.67 0.57 -10.07
N LYS A 98 16.08 1.70 -9.64
CA LYS A 98 16.00 2.91 -10.47
C LYS A 98 17.38 3.49 -10.79
N ARG A 99 18.32 3.45 -9.84
CA ARG A 99 19.71 3.89 -10.07
C ARG A 99 20.42 2.98 -11.07
N LYS A 100 20.27 1.66 -10.93
CA LYS A 100 20.84 0.67 -11.84
C LYS A 100 20.31 0.86 -13.25
N ARG A 101 19.00 1.03 -13.45
CA ARG A 101 18.40 1.30 -14.77
C ARG A 101 18.99 2.53 -15.45
N LYS A 102 19.18 3.64 -14.71
CA LYS A 102 19.79 4.86 -15.25
C LYS A 102 21.25 4.69 -15.68
N ALA A 103 22.02 3.83 -15.00
CA ALA A 103 23.42 3.60 -15.32
C ALA A 103 23.61 2.91 -16.69
N PHE A 104 22.59 2.20 -17.20
CA PHE A 104 22.62 1.59 -18.52
C PHE A 104 22.12 2.52 -19.64
N ASP A 105 21.48 3.64 -19.29
CA ASP A 105 20.84 4.57 -20.24
C ASP A 105 21.83 5.63 -20.79
N THR A 106 23.15 5.39 -20.66
CA THR A 106 24.20 6.40 -20.95
C THR A 106 25.23 5.98 -22.02
N ASP A 107 25.01 4.97 -22.85
CA ASP A 107 25.98 4.62 -23.91
C ASP A 107 25.38 3.87 -25.12
N GLU A 108 24.43 4.47 -25.83
CA GLU A 108 24.13 4.09 -27.23
C GLU A 108 23.80 5.35 -28.04
N GLY A 109 24.79 5.96 -28.71
CA GLY A 109 24.45 6.90 -29.80
C GLY A 109 25.37 8.09 -30.12
N THR A 110 26.64 8.11 -29.70
CA THR A 110 27.61 9.06 -30.29
C THR A 110 28.93 8.36 -30.58
N VAL A 111 29.01 7.75 -31.78
CA VAL A 111 30.26 7.56 -32.52
C VAL A 111 30.27 8.59 -33.63
#